data_AF-A0A2U1P491-F1
#
_entry.id   AF-A0A2U1P491-F1
#
_cell.length_a   1.000
_cell.length_b   1.000
_cell.length_c   1.000
_cell.angle_alpha   90.00
_cell.angle_beta   90.00
_cell.angle_gamma   90.00
#
_symmetry.space_group_name_H-M   'P 1'
#
loop_
_entity.id
_entity.type
_entity.pdbx_description
1 polymer ?
#
loop_
_entity_poly.entity_id
_entity_poly.type
_entity_poly.pdbx_seq_one_letter_code
_entity_poly.pdbx_strand_id
1 'polypeptide(L)'
;MAAPNGPNQLATRVIDDLIAFSGETEVDGYMSFFKQQQISNLRGFINRMHEEATTARNEIGQITALIAEMEAIGAEEHHDHLIDLRADREATRTKLEGLEALIKDAGEQVEIKEEEVEQLNG
;
A
#
# COMPACT_ATOMS: atom_id res chain seq x y z
N MET A 1 -32.96 -41.94 -51.58
CA MET A 1 -31.58 -41.55 -51.20
C MET A 1 -31.67 -40.23 -50.45
N ALA A 2 -31.45 -40.24 -49.14
CA ALA A 2 -31.43 -39.02 -48.33
C ALA A 2 -30.00 -38.47 -48.29
N ALA A 3 -29.83 -37.19 -48.63
CA ALA A 3 -28.54 -36.51 -48.53
C ALA A 3 -28.10 -36.42 -47.05
N PRO A 4 -26.80 -36.55 -46.75
CA PRO A 4 -26.32 -36.39 -45.38
C PRO A 4 -26.47 -34.92 -44.99
N ASN A 5 -27.37 -34.63 -44.04
CA ASN A 5 -27.46 -33.32 -43.39
C ASN A 5 -26.08 -32.97 -42.83
N GLY A 6 -25.47 -31.92 -43.38
CA GLY A 6 -24.13 -31.48 -42.99
C GLY A 6 -24.04 -31.11 -41.51
N PRO A 7 -22.81 -31.07 -40.96
CA PRO A 7 -22.57 -30.76 -39.56
C PRO A 7 -23.21 -29.42 -39.20
N ASN A 8 -23.91 -29.43 -38.07
CA ASN A 8 -24.83 -28.40 -37.62
C ASN A 8 -24.09 -27.06 -37.39
N GLN A 9 -23.97 -26.24 -38.44
CA GLN A 9 -23.20 -24.98 -38.44
C GLN A 9 -23.65 -24.01 -37.33
N LEU A 10 -24.93 -24.08 -36.93
CA LEU A 10 -25.48 -23.35 -35.79
C LEU A 10 -24.86 -23.77 -34.45
N ALA A 11 -24.61 -25.07 -34.25
CA ALA A 11 -23.99 -25.57 -33.02
C ALA A 11 -22.52 -25.17 -32.93
N THR A 12 -21.80 -25.15 -34.05
CA THR A 12 -20.42 -24.66 -34.11
C THR A 12 -20.34 -23.16 -33.80
N ARG A 13 -21.25 -22.37 -34.39
CA ARG A 13 -21.32 -20.92 -34.14
C ARG A 13 -21.63 -20.56 -32.69
N VAL A 14 -22.55 -21.29 -32.07
CA VAL A 14 -22.92 -21.07 -30.65
C VAL A 14 -21.77 -21.42 -29.70
N ILE A 15 -20.97 -22.44 -30.03
CA ILE A 15 -19.78 -22.79 -29.24
C ILE A 15 -18.67 -21.74 -29.42
N ASP A 16 -18.44 -21.26 -30.64
CA ASP A 16 -17.46 -20.20 -30.91
C ASP A 16 -17.86 -18.87 -30.25
N ASP A 17 -19.15 -18.53 -30.28
CA ASP A 17 -19.69 -17.33 -29.61
C ASP A 17 -19.59 -17.45 -28.08
N LEU A 18 -19.78 -18.65 -27.51
CA LEU A 18 -19.61 -18.92 -26.07
C LEU A 18 -18.13 -18.87 -25.64
N ILE A 19 -17.21 -19.38 -26.46
CA ILE A 19 -15.77 -19.32 -26.22
C ILE A 19 -15.25 -17.87 -26.32
N ALA A 20 -15.74 -17.10 -27.30
CA ALA A 20 -15.45 -15.68 -27.43
C ALA A 20 -15.99 -14.87 -26.24
N PHE A 21 -17.15 -15.24 -25.70
CA PHE A 21 -17.76 -14.57 -24.55
C PHE A 21 -17.08 -14.91 -23.22
N SER A 22 -16.64 -16.15 -23.01
CA SER A 22 -16.03 -16.59 -21.75
C SER A 22 -14.52 -16.39 -21.65
N GLY A 23 -13.83 -16.16 -22.77
CA GLY A 23 -12.37 -16.22 -22.84
C GLY A 23 -11.62 -14.91 -22.55
N GLU A 24 -12.19 -13.76 -22.95
CA GLU A 24 -11.42 -12.50 -23.02
C GLU A 24 -11.87 -11.41 -22.02
N THR A 25 -13.04 -11.54 -21.37
CA THR A 25 -13.61 -10.44 -20.57
C THR A 25 -13.80 -10.73 -19.07
N GLU A 26 -13.96 -12.00 -18.68
CA GLU A 26 -14.16 -12.35 -17.26
C GLU A 26 -12.87 -12.33 -16.43
N VAL A 27 -11.74 -12.73 -17.02
CA VAL A 27 -10.45 -12.79 -16.31
C VAL A 27 -9.90 -11.39 -16.07
N ASP A 28 -9.93 -10.52 -17.07
CA ASP A 28 -9.43 -9.14 -16.95
C ASP A 28 -10.29 -8.30 -16.02
N GLY A 29 -11.63 -8.43 -16.09
CA GLY A 29 -12.54 -7.80 -15.13
C GLY A 29 -12.32 -8.27 -13.69
N TYR A 30 -12.14 -9.57 -13.47
CA TYR A 30 -11.83 -10.13 -12.15
C TYR A 30 -10.46 -9.66 -11.62
N MET A 31 -9.45 -9.59 -12.50
CA MET A 31 -8.12 -9.12 -12.14
C MET A 31 -8.08 -7.62 -11.85
N SER A 32 -8.81 -6.82 -12.62
CA SER A 32 -8.99 -5.38 -12.40
C SER A 32 -9.60 -5.13 -11.02
N PHE A 33 -10.67 -5.85 -10.66
CA PHE A 33 -11.27 -5.77 -9.32
C PHE A 33 -10.27 -6.12 -8.20
N PHE A 34 -9.52 -7.20 -8.35
CA PHE A 34 -8.53 -7.60 -7.34
C PHE A 34 -7.43 -6.56 -7.16
N LYS A 35 -6.89 -6.01 -8.26
CA LYS A 35 -5.88 -4.94 -8.21
C LYS A 35 -6.44 -3.66 -7.58
N GLN A 36 -7.67 -3.28 -7.90
CA GLN A 36 -8.36 -2.15 -7.24
C GLN A 36 -8.48 -2.36 -5.73
N GLN A 37 -8.80 -3.59 -5.28
CA GLN A 37 -8.82 -3.91 -3.86
C GLN A 37 -7.42 -3.81 -3.22
N GLN A 38 -6.37 -4.27 -3.91
CA GLN A 38 -5.00 -4.12 -3.44
C GLN A 38 -4.59 -2.64 -3.31
N ILE A 39 -4.94 -1.80 -4.29
CA ILE A 39 -4.70 -0.35 -4.25
C ILE A 39 -5.41 0.27 -3.04
N SER A 40 -6.68 -0.07 -2.82
CA SER A 40 -7.43 0.43 -1.66
C SER A 40 -6.76 0.03 -0.33
N ASN A 41 -6.28 -1.20 -0.23
CA ASN A 41 -5.59 -1.69 0.96
C ASN A 41 -4.26 -0.96 1.18
N LEU A 42 -3.47 -0.74 0.12
CA LEU A 42 -2.21 0.00 0.19
C LEU A 42 -2.44 1.46 0.59
N ARG A 43 -3.45 2.14 0.03
CA ARG A 43 -3.82 3.50 0.46
C ARG A 43 -4.22 3.55 1.93
N GLY A 44 -5.00 2.58 2.40
CA GLY A 44 -5.34 2.46 3.82
C GLY A 44 -4.14 2.16 4.71
N PHE A 45 -3.15 1.41 4.22
CA PHE A 45 -1.87 1.22 4.90
C PHE A 45 -1.06 2.53 4.98
N ILE A 46 -0.90 3.24 3.86
CA ILE A 46 -0.20 4.53 3.77
C ILE A 46 -0.78 5.54 4.76
N ASN A 47 -2.11 5.68 4.80
CA ASN A 47 -2.77 6.60 5.73
C ASN A 47 -2.43 6.28 7.19
N ARG A 48 -2.47 5.00 7.59
CA ARG A 48 -2.09 4.57 8.94
C ARG A 48 -0.61 4.86 9.24
N MET A 49 0.29 4.67 8.27
CA MET A 49 1.70 5.00 8.45
C MET A 49 1.93 6.51 8.58
N HIS A 50 1.16 7.34 7.86
CA HIS A 50 1.19 8.79 8.03
C HIS A 50 0.73 9.24 9.41
N GLU A 51 -0.32 8.62 9.95
CA GLU A 51 -0.79 8.85 11.33
C GLU A 51 0.31 8.51 12.33
N GLU A 52 0.91 7.32 12.20
CA GLU A 52 2.01 6.87 13.08
C GLU A 52 3.25 7.78 12.96
N ALA A 53 3.62 8.19 11.75
CA ALA A 53 4.73 9.13 11.52
C ALA A 53 4.46 10.49 12.17
N THR A 54 3.20 10.94 12.16
CA THR A 54 2.79 12.17 12.85
C THR A 54 2.94 12.03 14.36
N THR A 55 2.53 10.89 14.93
CA THR A 55 2.74 10.58 16.35
C THR A 55 4.22 10.58 16.70
N ALA A 56 5.07 9.89 15.93
CA ALA A 56 6.51 9.85 16.17
C ALA A 56 7.16 11.24 16.12
N ARG A 57 6.76 12.11 15.18
CA ARG A 57 7.22 13.51 15.13
C ARG A 57 6.84 14.29 16.38
N ASN A 58 5.60 14.11 16.86
CA ASN A 58 5.14 14.75 18.09
C ASN A 58 5.95 14.26 19.31
N GLU A 59 6.19 12.96 19.43
CA GLU A 59 7.02 12.37 20.49
C GLU A 59 8.45 12.93 20.48
N ILE A 60 9.10 12.99 19.31
CA ILE A 60 10.43 13.61 19.16
C ILE A 60 10.43 15.06 19.65
N GLY A 61 9.38 15.82 19.31
CA GLY A 61 9.20 17.20 19.77
C GLY A 61 9.10 17.30 21.29
N GLN A 62 8.29 16.44 21.91
CA GLN A 62 8.12 16.38 23.37
C GLN A 62 9.42 16.00 24.09
N ILE A 63 10.12 14.96 23.62
CA ILE A 63 11.40 14.55 24.21
C ILE A 63 12.44 15.66 24.08
N THR A 64 12.47 16.35 22.94
CA THR A 64 13.39 17.47 22.72
C THR A 64 13.12 18.63 23.69
N ALA A 65 11.85 18.96 23.93
CA ALA A 65 11.47 19.97 24.92
C ALA A 65 11.86 19.54 26.34
N LEU A 66 11.59 18.29 26.72
CA LEU A 66 11.93 17.75 28.04
C LEU A 66 13.45 17.78 28.29
N ILE A 67 14.26 17.39 27.30
CA ILE A 67 15.73 17.48 27.38
C ILE A 67 16.15 18.93 27.65
N ALA A 68 15.59 19.91 26.93
CA ALA A 68 15.94 21.32 27.11
C ALA A 68 15.55 21.85 28.49
N GLU A 69 14.38 21.47 29.01
CA GLU A 69 13.94 21.82 30.36
C GLU A 69 14.87 21.22 31.42
N MET A 70 15.24 19.95 31.28
CA MET A 70 16.15 19.25 32.20
C MET A 70 17.57 19.84 32.17
N GLU A 71 18.07 20.23 31.00
CA GLU A 71 19.34 20.92 30.86
C GLU A 71 19.33 22.30 31.55
N ALA A 72 18.19 23.00 31.51
CA ALA A 72 18.03 24.32 32.13
C ALA A 72 17.98 24.27 33.67
N ILE A 73 17.43 23.22 34.26
CA ILE A 73 17.33 23.08 35.73
C ILE A 73 18.59 22.52 36.38
N GLY A 74 19.47 21.83 35.63
CA GLY A 74 20.74 21.33 36.13
C GLY A 74 21.13 19.99 35.53
N ALA A 75 21.92 20.03 34.44
CA ALA A 75 22.30 18.82 33.71
C ALA A 75 23.16 17.81 34.51
N GLU A 76 23.86 18.25 35.56
CA GLU A 76 24.71 17.36 36.39
C GLU A 76 23.88 16.38 37.24
N GLU A 77 22.76 16.82 37.82
CA GLU A 77 21.88 15.95 38.64
C GLU A 77 21.04 14.98 37.79
N HIS A 78 20.94 15.23 36.48
CA HIS A 78 20.06 14.48 35.58
C HIS A 78 20.82 13.81 34.43
N HIS A 79 22.14 13.66 34.56
CA HIS A 79 23.00 13.20 33.47
C HIS A 79 22.54 11.86 32.88
N ASP A 80 22.27 10.86 33.72
CA ASP A 80 21.86 9.53 33.28
C ASP A 80 20.49 9.59 32.55
N HIS A 81 19.53 10.34 33.08
CA HIS A 81 18.23 10.53 32.44
C HIS A 81 18.33 11.27 31.09
N LEU A 82 19.24 12.24 30.97
CA LEU A 82 19.48 12.94 29.70
C LEU A 82 20.06 12.00 28.64
N ILE A 83 20.90 11.02 29.04
CA ILE A 83 21.41 10.01 28.12
C ILE A 83 20.26 9.13 27.61
N ASP A 84 19.42 8.63 28.52
CA ASP A 84 18.28 7.78 28.17
C ASP A 84 17.31 8.52 27.24
N LEU A 85 16.93 9.76 27.57
CA LEU A 85 16.03 10.57 26.72
C LEU A 85 16.62 10.84 25.33
N ARG A 86 17.94 11.05 25.24
CA ARG A 86 18.59 11.24 23.94
C ARG A 86 18.60 9.95 23.13
N ALA A 87 18.77 8.80 23.78
CA ALA A 87 18.68 7.49 23.13
C ALA A 87 17.25 7.22 22.64
N ASP A 88 16.23 7.48 23.47
CA ASP A 88 14.82 7.33 23.11
C ASP A 88 14.45 8.23 21.93
N ARG A 89 14.88 9.50 21.94
CA ARG A 89 14.67 10.41 20.81
C ARG A 89 15.25 9.86 19.51
N GLU A 90 16.44 9.28 19.58
CA GLU A 90 17.11 8.74 18.39
C GLU A 90 16.43 7.47 17.90
N ALA A 91 16.01 6.58 18.81
CA ALA A 91 15.21 5.42 18.46
C ALA A 91 13.89 5.81 17.76
N THR A 92 13.20 6.85 18.26
CA THR A 92 11.97 7.36 17.63
C THR A 92 12.25 8.00 16.27
N ARG A 93 13.41 8.65 16.06
CA ARG A 93 13.82 9.14 14.72
C ARG A 93 14.06 8.00 13.74
N THR A 94 14.78 6.96 14.14
CA THR A 94 14.97 5.78 13.29
C THR A 94 13.63 5.13 12.93
N LYS A 95 12.69 5.07 13.88
CA LYS A 95 11.32 4.59 13.61
C LYS A 95 10.61 5.49 12.59
N LEU A 96 10.70 6.81 12.73
CA LEU A 96 10.10 7.77 11.79
C LEU A 96 10.66 7.60 10.37
N GLU A 97 11.98 7.47 10.22
CA GLU A 97 12.63 7.21 8.93
C GLU A 97 12.13 5.91 8.30
N GLY A 98 11.97 4.85 9.11
CA GLY A 98 11.40 3.58 8.66
C GLY A 98 9.96 3.71 8.17
N LEU A 99 9.12 4.50 8.86
CA LEU A 99 7.75 4.75 8.45
C LEU A 99 7.69 5.54 7.13
N GLU A 100 8.53 6.56 6.97
CA GLU A 100 8.63 7.34 5.73
C GLU A 100 9.08 6.49 4.55
N ALA A 101 10.03 5.57 4.76
CA ALA A 101 10.44 4.61 3.75
C ALA A 101 9.30 3.67 3.33
N LEU A 102 8.53 3.14 4.30
CA LEU A 102 7.37 2.28 4.02
C LEU A 102 6.25 3.03 3.28
N ILE A 103 6.00 4.28 3.62
CA ILE A 103 5.04 5.14 2.90
C ILE A 103 5.46 5.29 1.44
N LYS A 104 6.75 5.57 1.21
CA LYS A 104 7.29 5.75 -0.13
C LYS A 104 7.15 4.47 -0.96
N ASP A 105 7.60 3.33 -0.44
CA ASP A 105 7.50 2.03 -1.12
C ASP A 105 6.04 1.66 -1.43
N ALA A 106 5.14 1.82 -0.46
CA ALA A 106 3.73 1.56 -0.68
C ALA A 106 3.11 2.51 -1.72
N GLY A 107 3.55 3.78 -1.78
CA GLY A 107 3.14 4.75 -2.79
C GLY A 107 3.55 4.32 -4.20
N GLU A 108 4.80 3.90 -4.38
CA GLU A 108 5.31 3.36 -5.66
C GLU A 108 4.52 2.11 -6.08
N GLN A 109 4.17 1.23 -5.13
CA GLN A 109 3.32 0.06 -5.43
C GLN A 109 1.89 0.42 -5.83
N VAL A 110 1.33 1.52 -5.30
CA VAL A 110 0.02 2.02 -5.72
C VAL A 110 0.10 2.49 -7.17
N GLU A 111 1.08 3.32 -7.52
CA GLU A 111 1.26 3.85 -8.88
C GLU A 111 1.37 2.71 -9.90
N ILE A 112 2.24 1.72 -9.65
CA ILE A 112 2.39 0.54 -10.53
C ILE A 112 1.05 -0.19 -10.73
N LYS A 113 0.29 -0.40 -9.65
CA LYS A 113 -0.98 -1.13 -9.74
C LYS A 113 -2.06 -0.32 -10.44
N GLU A 114 -2.05 0.99 -10.32
CA GLU A 114 -2.98 1.87 -11.05
C GLU A 114 -2.72 1.79 -12.56
N GLU A 115 -1.45 1.83 -12.98
CA GLU A 115 -1.08 1.62 -14.39
C GLU A 115 -1.52 0.24 -14.91
N GLU A 116 -1.33 -0.82 -14.11
CA GLU A 116 -1.80 -2.17 -14.48
C GLU A 116 -3.33 -2.24 -14.62
N VAL A 117 -4.08 -1.52 -13.79
CA VAL A 117 -5.55 -1.46 -13.88
C VAL A 117 -5.99 -0.67 -15.11
N GLU A 118 -5.31 0.41 -15.46
CA GLU A 118 -5.57 1.16 -16.69
C GLU A 118 -5.36 0.29 -17.94
N GLN A 119 -4.29 -0.52 -17.95
CA GLN A 119 -4.02 -1.46 -19.05
C GLN A 119 -5.06 -2.57 -19.19
N LEU A 120 -5.66 -3.03 -18.08
CA LEU A 120 -6.71 -4.06 -18.10
C LEU A 120 -8.10 -3.51 -18.49
N ASN A 121 -8.31 -2.21 -18.36
CA ASN A 121 -9.60 -1.56 -18.63
C ASN A 121 -9.62 -0.75 -19.94
N GLY A 122 -8.48 -0.64 -20.64
CA GLY A 122 -8.32 0.10 -21.90
C GLY A 122 -8.38 -0.81 -23.12
#